data_AF-A0A967MNP4-F1
#
_entry.id   AF-A0A967MNP4-F1
#
_cell.length_a   1.000
_cell.length_b   1.000
_cell.length_c   1.000
_cell.angle_alpha   90.00
_cell.angle_beta   90.00
_cell.angle_gamma   90.00
#
_symmetry.space_group_name_H-M   'P 1'
#
loop_
_entity.id
_entity.type
_entity.pdbx_description
1 polymer ?
#
loop_
_entity_poly.entity_id
_entity_poly.type
_entity_poly.pdbx_seq_one_letter_code
_entity_poly.pdbx_strand_id
1 'polypeptide(L)'
;AATPAAEREALEAAIDNVTTYHRAQLPQDRVIETVPGVEIARRWSPLRRVGAYVPGGKAAYPSTLIMTVVPARIAGVEEVVVVSPAGPD
;
A
#
# COMPACT_ATOMS: atom_id res chain seq x y z
N ALA A 1 -4.40 -23.52 8.94
CA ALA A 1 -3.11 -23.96 9.51
C ALA A 1 -2.23 -22.73 9.76
N ALA A 2 -1.33 -22.76 10.74
CA ALA A 2 -0.39 -21.67 10.95
C ALA A 2 0.66 -21.64 9.82
N THR A 3 1.00 -20.46 9.31
CA THR A 3 2.08 -20.26 8.33
C THR A 3 3.40 -20.74 8.95
N PRO A 4 4.17 -21.62 8.28
CA PRO A 4 5.45 -22.07 8.82
C PRO A 4 6.45 -20.93 8.92
N ALA A 5 7.47 -21.11 9.76
CA ALA A 5 8.35 -20.02 10.20
C ALA A 5 9.15 -19.40 9.05
N ALA A 6 9.67 -20.21 8.12
CA ALA A 6 10.47 -19.73 7.00
C ALA A 6 9.63 -18.89 6.02
N GLU A 7 8.40 -19.30 5.74
CA GLU A 7 7.46 -18.55 4.89
C GLU A 7 7.02 -17.26 5.56
N ARG A 8 6.84 -17.26 6.89
CA ARG A 8 6.57 -16.03 7.65
C ARG A 8 7.73 -15.05 7.53
N GLU A 9 8.96 -15.50 7.76
CA GLU A 9 10.16 -14.66 7.66
C GLU A 9 10.31 -14.08 6.25
N ALA A 10 10.08 -14.89 5.21
CA ALA A 10 10.10 -14.42 3.83
C ALA A 10 9.02 -13.36 3.54
N LEU A 11 7.81 -13.51 4.10
CA LEU A 11 6.74 -12.51 3.97
C LEU A 11 7.08 -11.20 4.70
N GLU A 12 7.67 -11.28 5.89
CA GLU A 12 8.12 -10.12 6.66
C GLU A 12 9.22 -9.36 5.89
N ALA A 13 10.22 -10.07 5.36
CA ALA A 13 11.25 -9.47 4.52
C ALA A 13 10.68 -8.80 3.25
N ALA A 14 9.67 -9.41 2.62
CA ALA A 14 9.00 -8.81 1.47
C ALA A 14 8.25 -7.53 1.85
N ILE A 15 7.56 -7.52 2.99
CA ILE A 15 6.87 -6.33 3.52
C ILE A 15 7.88 -5.21 3.79
N ASP A 16 9.02 -5.51 4.39
CA ASP A 16 10.04 -4.51 4.72
C ASP A 16 10.66 -3.87 3.47
N ASN A 17 10.97 -4.70 2.45
CA ASN A 17 11.50 -4.22 1.18
C ASN A 17 10.49 -3.33 0.45
N VAL A 18 9.24 -3.77 0.33
CA VAL A 18 8.16 -3.01 -0.31
C VAL A 18 7.89 -1.72 0.47
N THR A 19 7.94 -1.76 1.79
CA THR A 19 7.76 -0.59 2.66
C THR A 19 8.86 0.43 2.43
N THR A 20 10.12 0.00 2.41
CA THR A 20 11.28 0.86 2.19
C THR A 20 11.17 1.59 0.86
N TYR A 21 10.83 0.86 -0.21
CA TYR A 21 10.68 1.44 -1.55
C TYR A 21 9.53 2.46 -1.62
N HIS A 22 8.33 2.11 -1.16
CA HIS A 22 7.16 2.99 -1.29
C HIS A 22 7.20 4.19 -0.34
N ARG A 23 7.87 4.08 0.82
CA ARG A 23 8.14 5.25 1.68
C ARG A 23 8.99 6.29 0.97
N ALA A 24 10.00 5.87 0.20
CA ALA A 24 10.85 6.78 -0.57
C ALA A 24 10.09 7.49 -1.71
N GLN A 25 8.95 6.94 -2.14
CA GLN A 25 8.09 7.51 -3.19
C GLN A 25 7.02 8.47 -2.67
N LEU A 26 6.87 8.62 -1.34
CA LEU A 26 5.86 9.51 -0.78
C LEU A 26 6.07 10.94 -1.29
N PRO A 27 5.06 11.54 -1.94
CA PRO A 27 5.22 12.88 -2.48
C PRO A 27 5.19 13.90 -1.33
N GLN A 28 5.95 14.97 -1.50
CA GLN A 28 5.95 16.08 -0.56
C GLN A 28 5.04 17.20 -1.06
N ASP A 29 4.37 17.84 -0.11
CA ASP A 29 3.67 19.10 -0.36
C ASP A 29 4.66 20.16 -0.85
N ARG A 30 4.21 20.98 -1.79
CA ARG A 30 5.05 22.02 -2.37
C ARG A 30 4.27 23.31 -2.48
N VAL A 31 4.93 24.42 -2.14
CA VAL A 31 4.44 25.77 -2.40
C VAL A 31 5.45 26.46 -3.30
N ILE A 32 4.97 27.18 -4.31
CA ILE A 32 5.79 28.01 -5.19
C ILE A 32 5.16 29.40 -5.27
N GLU A 33 5.98 30.44 -5.27
CA GLU A 33 5.56 31.79 -5.63
C GLU A 33 5.83 31.99 -7.12
N THR A 34 4.79 32.27 -7.91
CA THR A 34 4.94 32.41 -9.37
C THR A 34 5.26 33.83 -9.79
N VAL A 35 4.69 34.80 -9.08
CA VAL A 35 4.96 36.24 -9.16
C VAL A 35 4.82 36.82 -7.76
N PRO A 36 5.41 38.00 -7.46
CA PRO A 36 5.35 38.60 -6.13
C PRO A 36 3.93 38.66 -5.55
N GLY A 37 3.72 38.00 -4.42
CA GLY A 37 2.45 37.92 -3.70
C GLY A 37 1.47 36.85 -4.18
N VAL A 38 1.84 36.00 -5.15
CA VAL A 38 0.99 34.91 -5.65
C VAL A 38 1.63 33.56 -5.38
N GLU A 39 1.10 32.87 -4.36
CA GLU A 39 1.49 31.51 -4.01
C GLU A 39 0.57 30.46 -4.64
N ILE A 40 1.18 29.41 -5.18
CA ILE A 40 0.49 28.20 -5.65
C ILE A 40 0.99 27.02 -4.83
N ALA A 41 0.07 26.32 -4.18
CA ALA A 41 0.35 25.14 -3.40
C ALA A 41 -0.15 23.87 -4.09
N ARG A 42 0.65 22.80 -4.02
CA ARG A 42 0.23 21.42 -4.28
C ARG A 42 0.28 20.66 -2.97
N ARG A 43 -0.88 20.16 -2.56
CA ARG A 43 -1.04 19.30 -1.37
C ARG A 43 -1.37 17.88 -1.80
N TRP A 44 -0.76 16.91 -1.16
CA TRP A 44 -1.09 15.50 -1.34
C TRP A 44 -1.89 15.01 -0.14
N SER A 45 -3.00 14.32 -0.40
CA SER A 45 -3.85 13.78 0.66
C SER A 45 -4.23 12.35 0.31
N PRO A 46 -4.23 11.43 1.28
CA PRO A 46 -4.65 10.05 1.04
C PRO A 46 -6.11 9.98 0.66
N LEU A 47 -6.46 8.90 -0.05
CA LEU A 47 -7.85 8.49 -0.16
C LEU A 47 -8.36 8.05 1.22
N ARG A 48 -9.62 8.39 1.54
CA ARG A 48 -10.25 7.95 2.80
C ARG A 48 -10.41 6.42 2.87
N ARG A 49 -10.76 5.79 1.74
CA ARG A 49 -10.97 4.34 1.63
C ARG A 49 -10.46 3.82 0.29
N VAL A 50 -9.83 2.64 0.27
CA VAL A 50 -9.48 1.90 -0.95
C VAL A 50 -9.91 0.44 -0.88
N GLY A 51 -10.23 -0.12 -2.04
CA GLY A 51 -10.45 -1.56 -2.22
C GLY A 51 -9.24 -2.20 -2.89
N ALA A 52 -8.73 -3.29 -2.33
CA ALA A 52 -7.66 -4.09 -2.88
C ALA A 52 -8.20 -5.47 -3.25
N TYR A 53 -8.27 -5.76 -4.55
CA TYR A 53 -8.60 -7.10 -5.02
C TYR A 53 -7.32 -7.97 -5.02
N VAL A 54 -7.37 -9.09 -4.32
CA VAL A 54 -6.29 -10.06 -4.24
C VAL A 54 -6.78 -11.37 -4.86
N PRO A 55 -6.18 -11.82 -5.98
CA PRO A 55 -6.53 -13.11 -6.57
C PRO A 55 -6.48 -14.23 -5.52
N GLY A 56 -7.40 -15.18 -5.64
CA GLY A 56 -7.60 -16.27 -4.70
C GLY A 56 -8.19 -17.50 -5.38
N GLY A 57 -8.73 -18.43 -4.60
CA GLY A 57 -9.27 -19.69 -5.11
C GLY A 57 -8.22 -20.81 -5.14
N LYS A 58 -7.58 -21.02 -6.29
CA LYS A 58 -6.66 -22.17 -6.51
C LYS A 58 -5.30 -22.02 -5.83
N ALA A 59 -4.85 -20.78 -5.63
CA ALA A 59 -3.60 -20.44 -4.98
C ALA A 59 -3.74 -19.14 -4.19
N ALA A 60 -2.96 -19.01 -3.13
CA ALA A 60 -2.83 -17.77 -2.39
C ALA A 60 -1.79 -16.86 -3.07
N TYR A 61 -2.12 -15.58 -3.21
CA TYR A 61 -1.23 -14.56 -3.79
C TYR A 61 -0.86 -13.48 -2.75
N PRO A 62 -0.08 -13.83 -1.70
CA PRO A 62 0.32 -12.88 -0.67
C PRO A 62 1.15 -11.73 -1.23
N SER A 63 1.86 -11.93 -2.34
CA SER A 63 2.59 -10.87 -3.03
C SER A 63 1.68 -9.74 -3.50
N THR A 64 0.52 -10.04 -4.08
CA THR A 64 -0.46 -9.01 -4.51
C THR A 64 -1.04 -8.27 -3.32
N LEU A 65 -1.33 -8.97 -2.23
CA LEU A 65 -1.77 -8.34 -0.98
C LEU A 65 -0.73 -7.33 -0.48
N ILE A 66 0.54 -7.73 -0.39
CA ILE A 66 1.63 -6.87 0.04
C ILE A 66 1.76 -5.65 -0.88
N MET A 67 1.80 -5.87 -2.19
CA MET A 67 1.99 -4.80 -3.19
C MET A 67 0.83 -3.80 -3.28
N THR A 68 -0.36 -4.14 -2.77
CA THR A 68 -1.52 -3.24 -2.80
C THR A 68 -1.78 -2.59 -1.44
N VAL A 69 -1.68 -3.35 -0.35
CA VAL A 69 -2.02 -2.87 1.00
C VAL A 69 -0.90 -2.04 1.61
N VAL A 70 0.37 -2.44 1.43
CA VAL A 70 1.52 -1.70 1.99
C VAL A 70 1.56 -0.25 1.49
N PRO A 71 1.51 0.05 0.17
CA PRO A 71 1.50 1.44 -0.28
C PRO A 71 0.27 2.23 0.18
N ALA A 72 -0.91 1.60 0.27
CA ALA A 72 -2.12 2.26 0.79
C ALA A 72 -1.94 2.68 2.25
N ARG A 73 -1.34 1.82 3.08
CA ARG A 73 -1.03 2.14 4.48
C ARG A 73 0.02 3.24 4.61
N ILE A 74 1.07 3.20 3.79
CA ILE A 74 2.13 4.22 3.77
C ILE A 74 1.57 5.59 3.36
N ALA A 75 0.66 5.62 2.38
CA ALA A 75 0.00 6.84 1.96
C ALA A 75 -0.88 7.47 3.04
N GLY A 76 -1.29 6.71 4.07
CA GLY A 76 -2.17 7.17 5.14
C GLY A 76 -3.66 6.91 4.88
N VAL A 77 -4.00 5.92 4.05
CA VAL A 77 -5.40 5.52 3.84
C VAL A 77 -5.97 4.97 5.14
N GLU A 78 -7.08 5.56 5.59
CA GLU A 78 -7.74 5.18 6.85
C GLU A 78 -8.33 3.76 6.78
N GLU A 79 -8.95 3.42 5.65
CA GLU A 79 -9.66 2.16 5.47
C GLU A 79 -9.23 1.42 4.20
N VAL A 80 -8.64 0.23 4.38
CA VAL A 80 -8.23 -0.65 3.29
C VAL A 80 -9.09 -1.92 3.35
N VAL A 81 -9.95 -2.10 2.35
CA VAL A 81 -10.82 -3.28 2.22
C VAL A 81 -10.19 -4.26 1.24
N VAL A 82 -9.94 -5.49 1.68
CA VAL A 82 -9.39 -6.54 0.82
C VAL A 82 -10.53 -7.45 0.36
N VAL A 83 -10.58 -7.74 -0.94
CA VAL A 83 -11.51 -8.70 -1.54
C VAL A 83 -10.69 -9.81 -2.18
N SER A 84 -10.94 -11.05 -1.77
CA SER A 84 -10.30 -12.22 -2.36
C SER A 84 -11.32 -13.34 -2.55
N PRO A 85 -11.39 -13.98 -3.74
CA PRO A 85 -12.24 -15.15 -3.94
C PRO A 85 -11.91 -16.25 -2.93
N ALA A 86 -12.94 -16.87 -2.37
CA ALA A 86 -12.78 -18.01 -1.48
C ALA A 86 -12.11 -19.20 -2.21
N GLY A 87 -11.36 -20.01 -1.46
CA GLY A 87 -10.90 -21.32 -1.91
C GLY A 87 -12.08 -22.27 -2.13
N PRO A 88 -11.87 -23.40 -2.83
CA PRO A 88 -12.82 -24.51 -2.74
C PRO A 88 -12.95 -24.95 -1.28
N ASP A 89 -14.18 -25.26 -0.87
CA ASP A 89 -14.49 -25.81 0.47
C ASP A 89 -13.76 -27.12 0.74
#